data_AF-A0A520S4Z3-F1
#
_entry.id   AF-A0A520S4Z3-F1
#
_cell.length_a   1.000
_cell.length_b   1.000
_cell.length_c   1.000
_cell.angle_alpha   90.00
_cell.angle_beta   90.00
_cell.angle_gamma   90.00
#
_symmetry.space_group_name_H-M   'P 1'
#
loop_
_entity.id
_entity.type
_entity.pdbx_description
1 polymer ?
#
loop_
_entity_poly.entity_id
_entity_poly.type
_entity_poly.pdbx_seq_one_letter_code
_entity_poly.pdbx_strand_id
1 'polypeptide(L)'
;MSYLPILINLATCEELQKIKGIGPKRAARIISYRNEISEISAPTELIAASGLSPLQVKELSKQIDWSPSQELVNYSSSTVIFTLLSSIVTIIFSFSHIMISPTTNTQYVLNLAIILVIFSACGNVIELFRGRKMPFWGLLALLLLMTGIFTLSILVLLPSTHELSPNIISSLKTALVLLVLLNFIVYLNIGPSLYLRYQLAKGASIRTLRIAETLYGYTYIFLAFISFYILIFLNSELWYEELFSLWISFTLVLNGFEMLKGTSPFLFNLSSMEANRMRFLLRQETPYERPFPKPDRTTIIGNFYIVLGGVILIATFATLLLI
;
A
#
# COMPACT_ATOMS: atom_id res chain seq x y z
N MET A 1 12.56 -1.98 44.39
CA MET A 1 11.30 -1.20 44.33
C MET A 1 10.77 -1.28 42.91
N SER A 2 9.62 -1.93 42.69
CA SER A 2 8.96 -1.94 41.38
C SER A 2 8.31 -0.58 41.16
N TYR A 3 8.87 0.25 40.27
CA TYR A 3 8.20 1.48 39.85
C TYR A 3 6.91 1.12 39.11
N LEU A 4 5.80 1.79 39.46
CA LEU A 4 4.55 1.71 38.69
C LEU A 4 4.83 2.13 37.25
N PRO A 5 4.22 1.45 36.25
CA PRO A 5 4.39 1.81 34.85
C PRO A 5 3.84 3.22 34.61
N ILE A 6 4.54 3.98 33.78
CA ILE A 6 4.16 5.34 33.42
C ILE A 6 3.12 5.26 32.30
N LEU A 7 1.93 5.81 32.56
CA LEU A 7 0.86 5.96 31.59
C LEU A 7 1.34 6.85 30.46
N ILE A 8 1.66 6.27 29.30
CA ILE A 8 2.25 7.05 28.21
C ILE A 8 1.30 8.21 27.91
N ASN A 9 0.05 7.96 27.54
CA ASN A 9 -0.83 9.00 27.01
C ASN A 9 -1.20 10.13 28.00
N LEU A 10 -1.09 9.90 29.31
CA LEU A 10 -1.46 10.89 30.34
C LEU A 10 -0.25 11.54 31.05
N ALA A 11 0.94 10.96 30.93
CA ALA A 11 2.12 11.43 31.65
C ALA A 11 2.54 12.84 31.21
N THR A 12 2.82 13.67 32.21
CA THR A 12 3.41 15.01 32.09
C THR A 12 4.85 14.95 31.57
N CYS A 13 5.40 16.09 31.17
CA CYS A 13 6.78 16.18 30.68
C CYS A 13 7.80 15.70 31.73
N GLU A 14 7.57 16.00 33.01
CA GLU A 14 8.44 15.60 34.12
C GLU A 14 8.35 14.10 34.39
N GLU A 15 7.14 13.53 34.33
CA GLU A 15 6.93 12.08 34.49
C GLU A 15 7.58 11.29 33.35
N LEU A 16 7.46 11.76 32.11
CA LEU A 16 8.12 11.14 30.97
C LEU A 16 9.65 11.16 31.10
N GLN A 17 10.22 12.19 31.72
CA GLN A 17 11.66 12.30 31.95
C GLN A 17 12.19 11.31 33.01
N LYS A 18 11.31 10.71 33.82
CA LYS A 18 11.69 9.63 34.74
C LYS A 18 12.02 8.32 33.99
N ILE A 19 11.58 8.19 32.74
CA ILE A 19 11.89 7.04 31.89
C ILE A 19 13.33 7.17 31.39
N LYS A 20 14.17 6.17 31.68
CA LYS A 20 15.57 6.15 31.26
C LYS A 20 15.69 6.38 29.75
N GLY A 21 16.51 7.36 29.33
CA GLY A 21 16.70 7.66 27.91
C GLY A 21 15.65 8.61 27.31
N ILE A 22 14.66 9.08 28.07
CA ILE A 22 13.76 10.16 27.68
C ILE A 22 14.20 11.44 28.41
N GLY A 23 14.86 12.34 27.68
CA GLY A 23 15.18 13.68 28.17
C GLY A 23 14.12 14.72 27.80
N PRO A 24 14.28 16.00 28.20
CA PRO A 24 13.31 17.08 27.99
C PRO A 24 12.84 17.18 26.53
N LYS A 25 13.77 17.12 25.57
CA LYS A 25 13.48 17.18 24.13
C LYS A 25 12.58 16.03 23.67
N ARG A 26 12.82 14.81 24.18
CA ARG A 26 12.02 13.63 23.82
C ARG A 26 10.66 13.65 24.50
N ALA A 27 10.59 14.06 25.76
CA ALA A 27 9.33 14.22 26.48
C ALA A 27 8.42 15.25 25.78
N ALA A 28 8.95 16.42 25.43
CA ALA A 28 8.23 17.43 24.66
C ALA A 28 7.74 16.89 23.31
N ARG A 29 8.61 16.17 22.57
CA ARG A 29 8.25 15.57 21.28
C ARG A 29 7.14 14.53 21.39
N ILE A 30 7.15 13.73 22.45
CA ILE A 30 6.11 12.75 22.75
C ILE A 30 4.77 13.44 23.04
N ILE A 31 4.77 14.54 23.80
CA ILE A 31 3.56 15.34 24.07
C ILE A 31 3.02 15.95 22.77
N SER A 32 3.88 16.57 21.95
CA SER A 32 3.49 17.09 20.63
C SER A 32 2.86 16.02 19.74
N TYR A 33 3.43 14.80 19.73
CA TYR A 33 2.87 13.69 18.95
C TYR A 33 1.44 13.37 19.36
N ARG A 34 1.15 13.31 20.67
CA ARG A 34 -0.20 13.01 21.18
C ARG A 34 -1.21 14.09 20.84
N ASN A 35 -0.78 15.36 20.93
CA ASN A 35 -1.64 16.50 20.69
C ASN A 35 -1.93 16.71 19.19
N GLU A 36 -0.96 16.42 18.32
CA GLU A 36 -1.06 16.71 16.89
C GLU A 36 -1.50 15.53 16.02
N ILE A 37 -1.29 14.29 16.49
CA ILE A 37 -1.43 13.10 15.65
C ILE A 37 -2.43 12.12 16.22
N SER A 38 -2.07 11.45 17.32
CA SER A 38 -2.88 10.41 17.94
C SER A 38 -2.26 10.00 19.27
N GLU A 39 -3.07 9.34 20.10
CA GLU A 39 -2.55 8.54 21.20
C GLU A 39 -1.49 7.54 20.74
N ILE A 40 -0.59 7.19 21.66
CA ILE A 40 0.47 6.20 21.48
C ILE A 40 -0.05 4.88 22.05
N SER A 41 -0.40 3.97 21.15
CA SER A 41 -0.99 2.67 21.46
C SER A 41 -0.02 1.51 21.25
N ALA A 42 1.07 1.73 20.51
CA ALA A 42 2.03 0.70 20.16
C ALA A 42 3.49 1.17 20.26
N PRO A 43 4.46 0.26 20.52
CA PRO A 43 5.88 0.57 20.54
C PRO A 43 6.39 1.29 19.27
N THR A 44 5.85 0.93 18.10
CA THR A 44 6.21 1.57 16.82
C THR A 44 5.83 3.05 16.77
N GLU A 45 4.76 3.45 17.45
CA GLU A 45 4.33 4.84 17.56
C GLU A 45 5.22 5.60 18.53
N LEU A 46 5.68 4.95 19.60
CA LEU A 46 6.66 5.53 20.51
C LEU A 46 8.00 5.77 19.82
N ILE A 47 8.43 4.89 18.91
CA ILE A 47 9.61 5.12 18.06
C ILE A 47 9.45 6.43 17.27
N ALA A 48 8.30 6.63 16.62
CA ALA A 48 8.01 7.84 15.86
C ALA A 48 7.97 9.11 16.74
N ALA A 49 7.27 9.00 17.88
CA ALA A 49 7.04 10.08 18.83
C ALA A 49 8.32 10.51 19.55
N SER A 50 9.19 9.57 19.92
CA SER A 50 10.39 9.87 20.72
C SER A 50 11.68 10.00 19.91
N GLY A 51 11.72 9.43 18.70
CA GLY A 51 12.96 9.30 17.92
C GLY A 51 13.98 8.33 18.54
N LEU A 52 13.52 7.41 19.40
CA LEU A 52 14.34 6.34 19.96
C LEU A 52 14.50 5.20 18.96
N SER A 53 15.58 4.42 19.10
CA SER A 53 15.77 3.22 18.30
C SER A 53 14.79 2.11 18.72
N PRO A 54 14.47 1.14 17.83
CA PRO A 54 13.61 0.00 18.19
C PRO A 54 14.11 -0.77 19.41
N LEU A 55 15.43 -0.90 19.57
CA LEU A 55 16.05 -1.56 20.72
C LEU A 55 15.80 -0.81 22.03
N GLN A 56 15.98 0.52 22.01
CA GLN A 56 15.70 1.37 23.16
C GLN A 56 14.22 1.28 23.55
N VAL A 57 13.31 1.40 22.59
CA VAL A 57 11.87 1.31 22.87
C VAL A 57 11.46 -0.05 23.42
N LYS A 58 12.06 -1.15 22.94
CA LYS A 58 11.81 -2.50 23.47
C LYS A 58 12.22 -2.65 24.94
N GLU A 59 13.26 -1.95 25.37
CA GLU A 59 13.66 -1.94 26.79
C GLU A 59 12.71 -1.08 27.63
N LEU A 60 12.29 0.06 27.09
CA LEU A 60 11.39 1.00 27.79
C LEU A 60 9.94 0.52 27.84
N SER A 61 9.50 -0.32 26.90
CA SER A 61 8.11 -0.79 26.84
C SER A 61 7.67 -1.54 28.10
N LYS A 62 8.62 -2.03 28.90
CA LYS A 62 8.38 -2.68 30.21
C LYS A 62 8.02 -1.70 31.33
N GLN A 63 8.35 -0.42 31.16
CA GLN A 63 8.12 0.64 32.15
C GLN A 63 6.93 1.52 31.78
N ILE A 64 6.25 1.20 30.68
CA ILE A 64 5.21 2.02 30.06
C ILE A 64 3.89 1.28 30.12
N ASP A 65 2.84 1.98 30.52
CA ASP A 65 1.46 1.55 30.35
C ASP A 65 0.91 2.11 29.03
N TRP A 66 0.44 1.20 28.18
CA TRP A 66 -0.09 1.44 26.84
C TRP A 66 -1.61 1.61 26.81
N SER A 67 -2.25 1.60 27.99
CA SER A 67 -3.70 1.72 28.09
C SER A 67 -4.17 2.96 27.32
N PRO A 68 -5.11 2.79 26.37
CA PRO A 68 -5.62 3.90 25.60
C PRO A 68 -6.40 4.84 26.53
N SER A 69 -6.39 6.14 26.22
CA SER A 69 -7.18 7.11 26.97
C SER A 69 -8.62 7.25 26.42
N GLN A 70 -8.90 6.72 25.23
CA GLN A 70 -10.25 6.52 24.66
C GLN A 70 -10.40 5.22 23.83
N GLU A 71 -11.65 4.74 23.68
CA GLU A 71 -11.98 3.50 22.96
C GLU A 71 -11.52 3.49 21.49
N LEU A 72 -11.12 2.30 21.04
CA LEU A 72 -10.47 1.97 19.77
C LEU A 72 -11.11 2.63 18.53
N VAL A 73 -10.28 3.34 17.77
CA VAL A 73 -10.61 3.91 16.45
C VAL A 73 -11.11 2.83 15.50
N ASN A 74 -12.32 3.05 14.96
CA ASN A 74 -12.93 2.22 13.93
C ASN A 74 -12.04 2.13 12.67
N TYR A 75 -11.84 0.91 12.20
CA TYR A 75 -11.10 0.62 10.97
C TYR A 75 -11.69 1.37 9.77
N SER A 76 -10.83 1.83 8.85
CA SER A 76 -11.27 2.37 7.55
C SER A 76 -11.94 1.24 6.75
N SER A 77 -13.28 1.22 6.77
CA SER A 77 -14.10 0.19 6.12
C SER A 77 -13.77 0.01 4.64
N SER A 78 -13.24 1.05 3.99
CA SER A 78 -12.80 1.03 2.59
C SER A 78 -11.74 -0.04 2.31
N THR A 79 -10.66 -0.11 3.08
CA THR A 79 -9.58 -1.09 2.86
C THR A 79 -10.06 -2.53 3.02
N VAL A 80 -10.94 -2.76 3.99
CA VAL A 80 -11.57 -4.06 4.26
C VAL A 80 -12.44 -4.47 3.08
N ILE A 81 -13.28 -3.54 2.58
CA ILE A 81 -14.17 -3.76 1.43
C ILE A 81 -13.37 -4.02 0.14
N PHE A 82 -12.36 -3.21 -0.17
CA PHE A 82 -11.55 -3.39 -1.38
C PHE A 82 -10.75 -4.71 -1.37
N THR A 83 -10.22 -5.10 -0.21
CA THR A 83 -9.48 -6.37 -0.08
C THR A 83 -10.42 -7.57 -0.22
N LEU A 84 -11.64 -7.49 0.35
CA LEU A 84 -12.70 -8.49 0.17
C LEU A 84 -13.14 -8.58 -1.29
N LEU A 85 -13.41 -7.45 -1.94
CA LEU A 85 -13.86 -7.41 -3.33
C LEU A 85 -12.80 -7.98 -4.27
N SER A 86 -11.53 -7.58 -4.12
CA SER A 86 -10.40 -8.12 -4.89
C SER A 86 -10.24 -9.63 -4.67
N SER A 87 -10.42 -10.11 -3.44
CA SER A 87 -10.35 -11.54 -3.12
C SER A 87 -11.50 -12.31 -3.77
N ILE A 88 -12.72 -11.79 -3.70
CA ILE A 88 -13.91 -12.39 -4.32
C ILE A 88 -13.77 -12.46 -5.84
N VAL A 89 -13.35 -11.38 -6.49
CA VAL A 89 -13.12 -11.34 -7.95
C VAL A 89 -12.05 -12.36 -8.34
N THR A 90 -10.94 -12.44 -7.60
CA THR A 90 -9.86 -13.41 -7.85
C THR A 90 -10.34 -14.85 -7.71
N ILE A 91 -11.17 -15.12 -6.70
CA ILE A 91 -11.75 -16.44 -6.44
C ILE A 91 -12.73 -16.82 -7.55
N ILE A 92 -13.69 -15.95 -7.91
CA ILE A 92 -14.67 -16.19 -8.98
C ILE A 92 -13.97 -16.45 -10.30
N PHE A 93 -13.00 -15.60 -10.65
CA PHE A 93 -12.22 -15.73 -11.87
C PHE A 93 -11.46 -17.07 -11.89
N SER A 94 -10.79 -17.41 -10.79
CA SER A 94 -10.04 -18.66 -10.68
C SER A 94 -10.94 -19.89 -10.80
N PHE A 95 -12.10 -19.92 -10.12
CA PHE A 95 -13.06 -21.01 -10.24
C PHE A 95 -13.66 -21.15 -11.65
N SER A 96 -13.93 -20.04 -12.33
CA SER A 96 -14.46 -20.08 -13.71
C SER A 96 -13.49 -20.69 -14.73
N HIS A 97 -12.20 -20.74 -14.40
CA HIS A 97 -11.12 -21.20 -15.29
C HIS A 97 -10.48 -22.53 -14.84
N ILE A 98 -10.88 -23.04 -13.68
CA ILE A 98 -10.47 -24.37 -13.20
C ILE A 98 -11.28 -25.43 -13.95
N MET A 99 -10.74 -25.91 -15.08
CA MET A 99 -11.09 -27.22 -15.61
C MET A 99 -10.15 -28.25 -14.95
N ILE A 100 -10.59 -28.87 -13.85
CA ILE A 100 -9.85 -29.96 -13.18
C ILE A 100 -9.87 -31.19 -14.09
N SER A 101 -8.99 -31.18 -15.08
CA SER A 101 -8.76 -32.27 -16.01
C SER A 101 -7.26 -32.56 -15.98
N PRO A 102 -6.78 -33.48 -15.12
CA PRO A 102 -5.36 -33.76 -14.99
C PRO A 102 -4.91 -34.63 -16.16
N THR A 103 -4.60 -34.01 -17.29
CA THR A 103 -4.20 -34.75 -18.52
C THR A 103 -2.70 -34.67 -18.80
N THR A 104 -2.03 -33.58 -18.41
CA THR A 104 -0.59 -33.36 -18.66
C THR A 104 0.13 -32.78 -17.45
N ASN A 105 1.45 -32.99 -17.37
CA ASN A 105 2.32 -32.40 -16.33
C ASN A 105 2.21 -30.87 -16.28
N THR A 106 2.10 -30.23 -17.44
CA THR A 106 1.90 -28.77 -17.57
C THR A 106 0.58 -28.33 -16.94
N GLN A 107 -0.49 -29.13 -17.09
CA GLN A 107 -1.79 -28.83 -16.47
C GLN A 107 -1.79 -29.04 -14.94
N TYR A 108 -0.98 -29.96 -14.41
CA TYR A 108 -0.77 -30.06 -12.95
C TYR A 108 -0.09 -28.82 -12.37
N VAL A 109 0.95 -28.31 -13.03
CA VAL A 109 1.66 -27.10 -12.60
C VAL A 109 0.73 -25.89 -12.68
N LEU A 110 -0.10 -25.80 -13.72
CA LEU A 110 -1.14 -24.77 -13.85
C LEU A 110 -2.16 -24.82 -12.69
N ASN A 111 -2.73 -25.99 -12.43
CA ASN A 111 -3.71 -26.17 -11.36
C ASN A 111 -3.12 -25.80 -10.00
N LEU A 112 -1.87 -26.21 -9.74
CA LEU A 112 -1.15 -25.84 -8.52
C LEU A 112 -0.97 -24.33 -8.39
N ALA A 113 -0.57 -23.65 -9.47
CA ALA A 113 -0.39 -22.20 -9.46
C ALA A 113 -1.69 -21.44 -9.16
N ILE A 114 -2.81 -21.87 -9.75
CA ILE A 114 -4.14 -21.28 -9.49
C ILE A 114 -4.56 -21.54 -8.03
N ILE A 115 -4.35 -22.76 -7.53
CA ILE A 115 -4.64 -23.12 -6.13
C ILE A 115 -3.85 -22.20 -5.17
N LEU A 116 -2.57 -21.95 -5.43
CA LEU A 116 -1.75 -21.04 -4.60
C LEU A 116 -2.32 -19.62 -4.58
N VAL A 117 -2.80 -19.11 -5.71
CA VAL A 117 -3.44 -17.78 -5.81
C VAL A 117 -4.75 -17.74 -5.02
N ILE A 118 -5.59 -18.78 -5.11
CA ILE A 118 -6.83 -18.88 -4.32
C ILE A 118 -6.53 -18.93 -2.82
N PHE A 119 -5.60 -19.79 -2.38
CA PHE A 119 -5.25 -19.91 -0.96
C PHE A 119 -4.66 -18.61 -0.41
N SER A 120 -3.94 -17.84 -1.23
CA SER A 120 -3.54 -16.48 -0.88
C SER A 120 -4.74 -15.57 -0.59
N ALA A 121 -5.72 -15.52 -1.49
CA ALA A 121 -6.92 -14.71 -1.31
C ALA A 121 -7.66 -15.10 -0.01
N CYS A 122 -7.82 -16.40 0.25
CA CYS A 122 -8.41 -16.91 1.49
C CYS A 122 -7.62 -16.49 2.74
N GLY A 123 -6.28 -16.58 2.69
CA GLY A 123 -5.41 -16.17 3.81
C GLY A 123 -5.56 -14.69 4.16
N ASN A 124 -5.66 -13.82 3.15
CA ASN A 124 -5.90 -12.38 3.34
C ASN A 124 -7.26 -12.10 4.00
N VAL A 125 -8.30 -12.85 3.63
CA VAL A 125 -9.63 -12.75 4.27
C VAL A 125 -9.58 -13.22 5.73
N ILE A 126 -8.88 -14.31 6.04
CA ILE A 126 -8.74 -14.81 7.42
C ILE A 126 -8.02 -13.79 8.31
N GLU A 127 -6.96 -13.15 7.79
CA GLU A 127 -6.23 -12.13 8.54
C GLU A 127 -7.10 -10.90 8.85
N LEU A 128 -7.97 -10.53 7.91
CA LEU A 128 -8.94 -9.44 8.08
C LEU A 128 -9.85 -9.66 9.28
N PHE A 129 -10.33 -10.89 9.48
CA PHE A 129 -11.21 -11.26 10.60
C PHE A 129 -10.48 -11.42 11.94
N ARG A 130 -9.15 -11.58 11.95
CA ARG A 130 -8.37 -11.83 13.18
C ARG A 130 -7.75 -10.59 13.82
N GLY A 131 -8.04 -9.38 13.34
CA GLY A 131 -7.67 -8.13 14.01
C GLY A 131 -6.17 -7.90 14.17
N ARG A 132 -5.36 -8.28 13.16
CA ARG A 132 -3.91 -7.96 13.03
C ARG A 132 -3.01 -8.25 14.25
N LYS A 133 -3.37 -9.18 15.13
CA LYS A 133 -2.53 -9.50 16.32
C LYS A 133 -1.22 -10.26 15.98
N MET A 134 -1.15 -10.94 14.83
CA MET A 134 0.10 -11.38 14.20
C MET A 134 -0.11 -11.54 12.70
N PRO A 135 0.80 -11.03 11.84
CA PRO A 135 0.61 -11.02 10.38
C PRO A 135 0.97 -12.35 9.71
N PHE A 136 0.83 -13.47 10.44
CA PHE A 136 1.27 -14.78 9.93
C PHE A 136 0.50 -15.19 8.67
N TRP A 137 -0.83 -14.97 8.66
CA TRP A 137 -1.68 -15.38 7.55
C TRP A 137 -1.51 -14.47 6.33
N GLY A 138 -1.23 -13.18 6.54
CA GLY A 138 -0.93 -12.20 5.51
C GLY A 138 0.45 -12.43 4.89
N LEU A 139 1.47 -12.75 5.70
CA LEU A 139 2.79 -13.15 5.20
C LEU A 139 2.72 -14.46 4.39
N LEU A 140 2.00 -15.46 4.90
CA LEU A 140 1.76 -16.71 4.19
C LEU A 140 0.99 -16.46 2.89
N ALA A 141 -0.08 -15.67 2.93
CA ALA A 141 -0.85 -15.30 1.75
C ALA A 141 0.01 -14.60 0.70
N LEU A 142 0.87 -13.66 1.11
CA LEU A 142 1.79 -12.98 0.19
C LEU A 142 2.77 -13.95 -0.46
N LEU A 143 3.37 -14.87 0.32
CA LEU A 143 4.28 -15.88 -0.22
C LEU A 143 3.58 -16.80 -1.23
N LEU A 144 2.36 -17.24 -0.91
CA LEU A 144 1.55 -18.08 -1.82
C LEU A 144 1.20 -17.32 -3.11
N LEU A 145 0.85 -16.03 -3.02
CA LEU A 145 0.57 -15.19 -4.18
C LEU A 145 1.79 -15.05 -5.08
N MET A 146 2.94 -14.68 -4.52
CA MET A 146 4.16 -14.48 -5.26
C MET A 146 4.61 -15.78 -5.95
N THR A 147 4.49 -16.91 -5.25
CA THR A 147 4.81 -18.23 -5.81
C THR A 147 3.85 -18.61 -6.94
N GLY A 148 2.55 -18.37 -6.76
CA GLY A 148 1.52 -18.61 -7.78
C GLY A 148 1.75 -17.77 -9.04
N ILE A 149 1.94 -16.45 -8.89
CA ILE A 149 2.20 -15.52 -10.01
C ILE A 149 3.50 -15.87 -10.73
N PHE A 150 4.56 -16.19 -9.98
CA PHE A 150 5.84 -16.59 -10.57
C PHE A 150 5.70 -17.87 -11.40
N THR A 151 4.97 -18.85 -10.88
CA THR A 151 4.70 -20.12 -11.60
C THR A 151 3.86 -19.88 -12.86
N LEU A 152 2.82 -19.04 -12.79
CA LEU A 152 2.02 -18.64 -13.96
C LEU A 152 2.85 -17.91 -15.02
N SER A 153 3.77 -17.03 -14.58
CA SER A 153 4.66 -16.27 -15.47
C SER A 153 5.65 -17.20 -16.20
N ILE A 154 6.22 -18.17 -15.48
CA ILE A 154 7.07 -19.20 -16.06
C ILE A 154 6.29 -20.03 -17.09
N LEU A 155 5.05 -20.42 -16.78
CA LEU A 155 4.21 -21.16 -17.71
C LEU A 155 3.96 -20.36 -18.99
N VAL A 156 3.66 -19.06 -18.91
CA VAL A 156 3.46 -18.21 -20.12
C VAL A 156 4.73 -18.12 -20.98
N LEU A 157 5.91 -18.12 -20.36
CA LEU A 157 7.20 -17.95 -21.05
C LEU A 157 7.78 -19.26 -21.60
N LEU A 158 7.33 -20.42 -21.12
CA LEU A 158 7.87 -21.72 -21.52
C LEU A 158 7.20 -22.26 -22.81
N PRO A 159 7.99 -22.76 -23.77
CA PRO A 159 7.48 -23.39 -25.01
C PRO A 159 6.64 -24.65 -24.78
N SER A 160 6.75 -25.32 -23.61
CA SER A 160 5.96 -26.50 -23.24
C SER A 160 4.46 -26.21 -23.08
N THR A 161 4.01 -24.96 -23.21
CA THR A 161 2.60 -24.59 -23.36
C THR A 161 1.96 -25.08 -24.64
N HIS A 162 2.72 -25.53 -25.64
CA HIS A 162 2.17 -26.17 -26.85
C HIS A 162 1.39 -27.47 -26.56
N GLU A 163 1.57 -28.07 -25.37
CA GLU A 163 0.77 -29.22 -24.90
C GLU A 163 -0.59 -28.82 -24.30
N LEU A 164 -0.80 -27.54 -23.98
CA LEU A 164 -2.07 -27.04 -23.46
C LEU A 164 -3.02 -26.71 -24.60
N SER A 165 -4.32 -26.87 -24.35
CA SER A 165 -5.32 -26.46 -25.34
C SER A 165 -5.24 -24.94 -25.58
N PRO A 166 -5.51 -24.46 -26.82
CA PRO A 166 -5.48 -23.03 -27.15
C PRO A 166 -6.34 -22.17 -26.22
N ASN A 167 -7.49 -22.72 -25.79
CA ASN A 167 -8.41 -22.07 -24.85
C ASN A 167 -7.75 -21.86 -23.48
N ILE A 168 -7.03 -22.86 -22.95
CA ILE A 168 -6.33 -22.75 -21.67
C ILE A 168 -5.19 -21.73 -21.74
N ILE A 169 -4.45 -21.68 -22.85
CA ILE A 169 -3.38 -20.70 -23.05
C ILE A 169 -3.95 -19.28 -23.06
N SER A 170 -5.07 -19.06 -23.75
CA SER A 170 -5.77 -17.76 -23.76
C SER A 170 -6.21 -17.37 -22.34
N SER A 171 -6.92 -18.27 -21.65
CA SER A 171 -7.33 -18.14 -20.25
C SER A 171 -6.17 -17.85 -19.29
N LEU A 172 -5.01 -18.48 -19.47
CA LEU A 172 -3.80 -18.26 -18.66
C LEU A 172 -3.25 -16.85 -18.86
N LYS A 173 -3.15 -16.38 -20.11
CA LYS A 173 -2.70 -15.02 -20.42
C LYS A 173 -3.63 -13.99 -19.80
N THR A 174 -4.94 -14.17 -19.98
CA THR A 174 -6.00 -13.37 -19.37
C THR A 174 -5.84 -13.29 -17.85
N ALA A 175 -5.68 -14.45 -17.19
CA ALA A 175 -5.49 -14.56 -15.75
C ALA A 175 -4.26 -13.79 -15.25
N LEU A 176 -3.14 -13.96 -15.94
CA LEU A 176 -1.88 -13.32 -15.55
C LEU A 176 -1.99 -11.81 -15.70
N VAL A 177 -2.57 -11.32 -16.80
CA VAL A 177 -2.80 -9.88 -16.98
C VAL A 177 -3.67 -9.35 -15.84
N LEU A 178 -4.83 -9.97 -15.59
CA LEU A 178 -5.73 -9.55 -14.50
C LEU A 178 -5.01 -9.49 -13.14
N LEU A 179 -4.21 -10.50 -12.80
CA LEU A 179 -3.43 -10.53 -11.57
C LEU A 179 -2.39 -9.40 -11.52
N VAL A 180 -1.68 -9.12 -12.62
CA VAL A 180 -0.74 -8.00 -12.69
C VAL A 180 -1.47 -6.67 -12.47
N LEU A 181 -2.62 -6.46 -13.12
CA LEU A 181 -3.43 -5.25 -12.96
C LEU A 181 -3.90 -5.07 -11.51
N LEU A 182 -4.42 -6.13 -10.88
CA LEU A 182 -4.84 -6.11 -9.47
C LEU A 182 -3.66 -5.80 -8.53
N ASN A 183 -2.48 -6.36 -8.79
CA ASN A 183 -1.28 -6.04 -8.02
C ASN A 183 -0.87 -4.57 -8.17
N PHE A 184 -1.01 -3.98 -9.36
CA PHE A 184 -0.82 -2.54 -9.55
C PHE A 184 -1.81 -1.72 -8.73
N ILE A 185 -3.10 -2.09 -8.72
CA ILE A 185 -4.12 -1.41 -7.90
C ILE A 185 -3.72 -1.47 -6.42
N VAL A 186 -3.34 -2.64 -5.92
CA VAL A 186 -2.93 -2.82 -4.52
C VAL A 186 -1.68 -2.00 -4.20
N TYR A 187 -0.66 -2.06 -5.05
CA TYR A 187 0.58 -1.30 -4.88
C TYR A 187 0.31 0.20 -4.83
N LEU A 188 -0.52 0.72 -5.74
CA LEU A 188 -0.85 2.14 -5.79
C LEU A 188 -1.64 2.57 -4.56
N ASN A 189 -2.70 1.85 -4.18
CA ASN A 189 -3.53 2.29 -3.05
C ASN A 189 -2.90 2.05 -1.68
N ILE A 190 -2.18 0.95 -1.49
CA ILE A 190 -1.77 0.44 -0.17
C ILE A 190 -0.25 0.51 0.04
N GLY A 191 0.54 0.54 -1.04
CA GLY A 191 2.01 0.55 -1.00
C GLY A 191 2.60 1.64 -0.10
N PRO A 192 2.16 2.92 -0.19
CA PRO A 192 2.66 3.99 0.67
C PRO A 192 2.48 3.71 2.16
N SER A 193 1.30 3.21 2.56
CA SER A 193 0.98 2.86 3.94
C SER A 193 1.87 1.72 4.46
N LEU A 194 2.03 0.64 3.66
CA LEU A 194 2.87 -0.50 4.03
C LEU A 194 4.33 -0.08 4.19
N TYR A 195 4.86 0.71 3.26
CA TYR A 195 6.24 1.18 3.32
C TYR A 195 6.49 2.08 4.52
N LEU A 196 5.58 3.03 4.80
CA LEU A 196 5.68 3.91 5.97
C LEU A 196 5.69 3.11 7.27
N ARG A 197 4.77 2.16 7.43
CA ARG A 197 4.71 1.28 8.62
C ARG A 197 5.97 0.44 8.78
N TYR A 198 6.49 -0.11 7.68
CA TYR A 198 7.74 -0.86 7.68
C TYR A 198 8.92 0.01 8.15
N GLN A 199 9.03 1.23 7.63
CA GLN A 199 10.10 2.15 8.05
C GLN A 199 9.96 2.59 9.49
N LEU A 200 8.73 2.87 9.96
CA LEU A 200 8.47 3.17 11.36
C LEU A 200 8.94 2.06 12.30
N ALA A 201 8.69 0.80 11.95
CA ALA A 201 9.13 -0.35 12.74
C ALA A 201 10.67 -0.47 12.82
N LYS A 202 11.39 0.00 11.79
CA LYS A 202 12.86 -0.05 11.73
C LYS A 202 13.55 1.15 12.41
N GLY A 203 12.79 2.15 12.87
CA GLY A 203 13.34 3.43 13.32
C GLY A 203 13.53 4.38 12.15
N ALA A 204 12.40 4.79 11.57
CA ALA A 204 12.27 5.53 10.30
C ALA A 204 13.47 6.41 9.93
N SER A 205 14.03 6.18 8.75
CA SER A 205 14.98 7.10 8.13
C SER A 205 14.22 8.08 7.23
N ILE A 206 14.31 9.38 7.52
CA ILE A 206 13.64 10.41 6.73
C ILE A 206 14.18 10.46 5.28
N ARG A 207 15.48 10.18 5.09
CA ARG A 207 16.08 10.06 3.76
C ARG A 207 15.40 8.96 2.94
N THR A 208 15.19 7.77 3.52
CA THR A 208 14.56 6.67 2.79
C THR A 208 13.08 6.94 2.52
N LEU A 209 12.39 7.61 3.44
CA LEU A 209 11.00 8.04 3.25
C LEU A 209 10.87 9.05 2.09
N ARG A 210 11.76 10.05 1.98
CA ARG A 210 11.76 10.99 0.83
C ARG A 210 12.09 10.30 -0.48
N ILE A 211 13.04 9.37 -0.48
CA ILE A 211 13.37 8.58 -1.68
C ILE A 211 12.14 7.78 -2.12
N ALA A 212 11.43 7.13 -1.20
CA ALA A 212 10.23 6.38 -1.50
C ALA A 212 9.09 7.28 -2.03
N GLU A 213 8.85 8.42 -1.40
CA GLU A 213 7.90 9.43 -1.89
C GLU A 213 8.22 9.86 -3.33
N THR A 214 9.50 10.10 -3.63
CA THR A 214 9.95 10.51 -4.97
C THR A 214 9.78 9.38 -5.99
N LEU A 215 10.23 8.16 -5.66
CA LEU A 215 10.09 6.99 -6.53
C LEU A 215 8.61 6.69 -6.83
N TYR A 216 7.76 6.78 -5.81
CA TYR A 216 6.33 6.58 -5.95
C TYR A 216 5.68 7.67 -6.82
N GLY A 217 6.16 8.92 -6.72
CA GLY A 217 5.76 10.00 -7.64
C GLY A 217 6.09 9.70 -9.10
N TYR A 218 7.28 9.15 -9.40
CA TYR A 218 7.64 8.74 -10.77
C TYR A 218 6.76 7.62 -11.32
N THR A 219 6.24 6.73 -10.47
CA THR A 219 5.30 5.68 -10.90
C THR A 219 4.05 6.25 -11.56
N TYR A 220 3.56 7.43 -11.13
CA TYR A 220 2.37 8.06 -11.73
C TYR A 220 2.61 8.57 -13.15
N ILE A 221 3.82 9.01 -13.47
CA ILE A 221 4.19 9.36 -14.85
C ILE A 221 4.13 8.12 -15.74
N PHE A 222 4.70 7.00 -15.27
CA PHE A 222 4.66 5.73 -16.00
C PHE A 222 3.23 5.19 -16.18
N LEU A 223 2.36 5.42 -15.18
CA LEU A 223 0.96 5.01 -15.21
C LEU A 223 0.18 5.68 -16.35
N ALA A 224 0.44 6.96 -16.63
CA ALA A 224 -0.18 7.66 -17.76
C ALA A 224 0.19 7.01 -19.11
N PHE A 225 1.47 6.61 -19.26
CA PHE A 225 1.91 5.89 -20.46
C PHE A 225 1.28 4.50 -20.58
N ILE A 226 1.16 3.75 -19.47
CA ILE A 226 0.48 2.45 -19.46
C ILE A 226 -0.99 2.62 -19.89
N SER A 227 -1.70 3.58 -19.32
CA SER A 227 -3.12 3.80 -19.63
C SER A 227 -3.33 4.18 -21.09
N PHE A 228 -2.51 5.08 -21.63
CA PHE A 228 -2.50 5.42 -23.05
C PHE A 228 -2.19 4.21 -23.93
N TYR A 229 -1.20 3.41 -23.54
CA TYR A 229 -0.81 2.20 -24.28
C TYR A 229 -1.95 1.18 -24.35
N ILE A 230 -2.65 0.96 -23.23
CA ILE A 230 -3.80 0.05 -23.19
C ILE A 230 -4.92 0.55 -24.11
N LEU A 231 -5.27 1.83 -24.07
CA LEU A 231 -6.42 2.36 -24.82
C LEU A 231 -6.18 2.47 -26.33
N ILE A 232 -4.93 2.62 -26.78
CA ILE A 232 -4.62 2.91 -28.19
C ILE A 232 -3.96 1.73 -28.90
N PHE A 233 -3.11 0.97 -28.21
CA PHE A 233 -2.30 -0.06 -28.85
C PHE A 233 -2.71 -1.48 -28.45
N LEU A 234 -3.25 -1.70 -27.25
CA LEU A 234 -3.91 -2.97 -26.95
C LEU A 234 -5.29 -2.99 -27.62
N ASN A 235 -5.35 -3.53 -28.83
CA ASN A 235 -6.60 -4.01 -29.42
C ASN A 235 -6.97 -5.35 -28.77
N SER A 236 -7.33 -5.29 -27.49
CA SER A 236 -7.60 -6.45 -26.66
C SER A 236 -9.10 -6.67 -26.56
N GLU A 237 -9.55 -7.91 -26.75
CA GLU A 237 -10.96 -8.28 -26.51
C GLU A 237 -11.31 -8.32 -25.00
N LEU A 238 -10.35 -7.96 -24.13
CA LEU A 238 -10.46 -8.08 -22.68
C LEU A 238 -10.97 -6.77 -22.06
N TRP A 239 -12.29 -6.70 -21.85
CA TRP A 239 -12.99 -5.55 -21.24
C TRP A 239 -12.39 -5.01 -19.92
N TYR A 240 -11.72 -5.85 -19.13
CA TYR A 240 -11.14 -5.42 -17.86
C TYR A 240 -9.84 -4.60 -18.01
N GLU A 241 -9.15 -4.66 -19.15
CA GLU A 241 -7.98 -3.84 -19.42
C GLU A 241 -8.38 -2.38 -19.65
N GLU A 242 -9.46 -2.17 -20.40
CA GLU A 242 -10.08 -0.85 -20.59
C GLU A 242 -10.57 -0.28 -19.26
N LEU A 243 -11.25 -1.08 -18.44
CA LEU A 243 -11.66 -0.66 -17.09
C LEU A 243 -10.48 -0.31 -16.19
N PHE A 244 -9.38 -1.06 -16.29
CA PHE A 244 -8.17 -0.73 -15.56
C PHE A 244 -7.56 0.58 -16.05
N SER A 245 -7.55 0.81 -17.36
CA SER A 245 -7.07 2.07 -17.94
C SER A 245 -7.93 3.27 -17.52
N LEU A 246 -9.25 3.10 -17.46
CA LEU A 246 -10.17 4.07 -16.88
C LEU A 246 -9.87 4.34 -15.41
N TRP A 247 -9.70 3.29 -14.62
CA TRP A 247 -9.37 3.39 -13.22
C TRP A 247 -8.04 4.13 -13.01
N ILE A 248 -7.02 3.85 -13.82
CA ILE A 248 -5.75 4.60 -13.84
C ILE A 248 -6.02 6.07 -14.17
N SER A 249 -6.77 6.34 -15.23
CA SER A 249 -7.04 7.71 -15.70
C SER A 249 -7.71 8.53 -14.61
N PHE A 250 -8.72 7.96 -13.95
CA PHE A 250 -9.38 8.58 -12.80
C PHE A 250 -8.42 8.82 -11.63
N THR A 251 -7.58 7.82 -11.31
CA THR A 251 -6.57 7.91 -10.26
C THR A 251 -5.54 9.00 -10.56
N LEU A 252 -5.11 9.14 -11.81
CA LEU A 252 -4.18 10.19 -12.27
C LEU A 252 -4.80 11.58 -12.16
N VAL A 253 -6.08 11.73 -12.51
CA VAL A 253 -6.79 13.02 -12.37
C VAL A 253 -6.92 13.41 -10.90
N LEU A 254 -7.40 12.52 -10.04
CA LEU A 254 -7.57 12.79 -8.61
C LEU A 254 -6.24 13.13 -7.94
N ASN A 255 -5.22 12.30 -8.14
CA ASN A 255 -3.89 12.56 -7.58
C ASN A 255 -3.26 13.81 -8.20
N GLY A 256 -3.45 14.03 -9.50
CA GLY A 256 -2.91 15.19 -10.21
C GLY A 256 -3.44 16.52 -9.66
N PHE A 257 -4.74 16.60 -9.30
CA PHE A 257 -5.27 17.79 -8.63
C PHE A 257 -4.62 18.04 -7.27
N GLU A 258 -4.34 16.99 -6.51
CA GLU A 258 -3.64 17.12 -5.21
C GLU A 258 -2.16 17.46 -5.38
N MET A 259 -1.52 16.93 -6.44
CA MET A 259 -0.17 17.30 -6.83
C MET A 259 -0.07 18.78 -7.24
N LEU A 260 -1.09 19.36 -7.87
CA LEU A 260 -1.16 20.80 -8.15
C LEU A 260 -1.26 21.64 -6.87
N LYS A 261 -1.85 21.09 -5.80
CA LYS A 261 -1.85 21.71 -4.46
C LYS A 261 -0.53 21.51 -3.69
N GLY A 262 0.41 20.75 -4.26
CA GLY A 262 1.71 20.44 -3.65
C GLY A 262 1.71 19.20 -2.75
N THR A 263 0.62 18.41 -2.74
CA THR A 263 0.57 17.14 -2.03
C THR A 263 1.11 16.03 -2.93
N SER A 264 2.11 15.27 -2.46
CA SER A 264 2.60 14.13 -3.24
C SER A 264 1.56 12.99 -3.32
N PRO A 265 1.54 12.18 -4.39
CA PRO A 265 0.67 11.00 -4.49
C PRO A 265 0.92 10.00 -3.36
N PHE A 266 2.16 9.96 -2.86
CA PHE A 266 2.52 9.14 -1.71
C PHE A 266 1.73 9.59 -0.47
N LEU A 267 1.71 10.89 -0.17
CA LEU A 267 0.96 11.44 0.97
C LEU A 267 -0.56 11.35 0.77
N PHE A 268 -1.05 11.53 -0.45
CA PHE A 268 -2.48 11.44 -0.75
C PHE A 268 -3.06 10.06 -0.46
N ASN A 269 -2.31 9.00 -0.79
CA ASN A 269 -2.73 7.62 -0.57
C ASN A 269 -2.51 7.13 0.87
N LEU A 270 -2.03 7.98 1.78
CA LEU A 270 -1.99 7.67 3.21
C LEU A 270 -3.32 8.04 3.87
N SER A 271 -3.69 7.30 4.93
CA SER A 271 -4.75 7.76 5.83
C SER A 271 -4.36 9.12 6.47
N SER A 272 -5.35 9.91 6.88
CA SER A 272 -5.11 11.20 7.54
C SER A 272 -4.12 11.10 8.72
N MET A 273 -4.26 10.04 9.52
CA MET A 273 -3.36 9.71 10.62
C MET A 273 -1.92 9.42 10.14
N GLU A 274 -1.76 8.59 9.10
CA GLU A 274 -0.44 8.26 8.55
C GLU A 274 0.23 9.44 7.86
N ALA A 275 -0.53 10.26 7.14
CA ALA A 275 -0.05 11.50 6.55
C ALA A 275 0.43 12.48 7.63
N ASN A 276 -0.30 12.60 8.74
CA ASN A 276 0.11 13.42 9.89
C ASN A 276 1.37 12.87 10.56
N ARG A 277 1.49 11.53 10.72
CA ARG A 277 2.73 10.88 11.20
C ARG A 277 3.92 11.19 10.31
N MET A 278 3.75 11.04 9.00
CA MET A 278 4.80 11.34 8.02
C MET A 278 5.24 12.80 8.11
N ARG A 279 4.28 13.75 8.13
CA ARG A 279 4.57 15.19 8.28
C ARG A 279 5.27 15.51 9.60
N PHE A 280 4.87 14.88 10.69
CA PHE A 280 5.53 15.04 11.98
C PHE A 280 6.99 14.57 11.95
N LEU A 281 7.27 13.40 11.36
CA LEU A 281 8.65 12.92 11.20
C LEU A 281 9.48 13.91 10.38
N LEU A 282 8.96 14.39 9.25
CA LEU A 282 9.66 15.34 8.38
C LEU A 282 10.00 16.66 9.09
N ARG A 283 9.10 17.18 9.94
CA ARG A 283 9.32 18.44 10.70
C ARG A 283 10.46 18.34 11.73
N GLN A 284 10.73 17.16 12.27
CA GLN A 284 11.65 16.99 13.41
C GLN A 284 13.15 17.09 13.07
N GLU A 285 13.55 16.91 11.80
CA GLU A 285 14.95 17.05 11.38
C GLU A 285 15.29 18.41 10.73
N THR A 286 14.29 19.19 10.31
CA THR A 286 14.49 20.52 9.74
C THR A 286 13.75 21.57 10.58
N PRO A 287 14.34 22.04 11.70
CA PRO A 287 13.74 23.07 12.54
C PRO A 287 13.65 24.44 11.83
N TYR A 288 14.43 24.63 10.76
CA TYR A 288 14.24 25.72 9.81
C TYR A 288 13.38 25.21 8.65
N GLU A 289 12.15 25.69 8.60
CA GLU A 289 11.22 25.46 7.51
C GLU A 289 11.93 25.62 6.15
N ARG A 290 11.88 24.58 5.32
CA ARG A 290 11.21 24.83 4.06
C ARG A 290 9.83 24.20 4.22
N PRO A 291 8.71 24.94 4.05
CA PRO A 291 7.48 24.27 3.62
C PRO A 291 7.87 23.35 2.47
N PHE A 292 7.20 22.19 2.32
CA PHE A 292 7.37 21.29 1.16
C PHE A 292 7.78 22.16 -0.03
N PRO A 293 8.99 21.98 -0.59
CA PRO A 293 9.54 22.96 -1.52
C PRO A 293 8.44 23.24 -2.52
N LYS A 294 8.00 24.52 -2.59
CA LYS A 294 6.92 24.90 -3.52
C LYS A 294 7.27 24.21 -4.83
N PRO A 295 6.35 23.40 -5.39
CA PRO A 295 6.67 22.54 -6.50
C PRO A 295 7.38 23.41 -7.54
N ASP A 296 8.59 23.02 -7.92
CA ASP A 296 9.37 23.80 -8.89
C ASP A 296 8.54 23.89 -10.18
N ARG A 297 8.78 24.92 -11.01
CA ARG A 297 8.04 25.12 -12.26
C ARG A 297 7.99 23.84 -13.10
N THR A 298 9.10 23.09 -13.11
CA THR A 298 9.20 21.78 -13.78
C THR A 298 8.21 20.74 -13.22
N THR A 299 8.05 20.68 -11.90
CA THR A 299 7.10 19.81 -11.21
C THR A 299 5.66 20.24 -11.47
N ILE A 300 5.36 21.55 -11.43
CA ILE A 300 4.02 22.08 -11.73
C ILE A 300 3.60 21.73 -13.15
N ILE A 301 4.50 21.95 -14.12
CA ILE A 301 4.26 21.64 -15.53
C ILE A 301 4.05 20.13 -15.72
N GLY A 302 4.88 19.29 -15.11
CA GLY A 302 4.70 17.83 -15.13
C GLY A 302 3.34 17.40 -14.57
N ASN A 303 2.94 17.95 -13.42
CA ASN A 303 1.66 17.66 -12.78
C ASN A 303 0.48 18.11 -13.65
N PHE A 304 0.59 19.26 -14.30
CA PHE A 304 -0.42 19.74 -15.25
C PHE A 304 -0.60 18.77 -16.42
N TYR A 305 0.50 18.26 -17.00
CA TYR A 305 0.41 17.27 -18.08
C TYR A 305 -0.17 15.93 -17.62
N ILE A 306 0.08 15.51 -16.38
CA ILE A 306 -0.56 14.32 -15.79
C ILE A 306 -2.08 14.51 -15.71
N VAL A 307 -2.54 15.65 -15.21
CA VAL A 307 -3.99 15.97 -15.12
C VAL A 307 -4.60 16.06 -16.51
N LEU A 308 -3.98 16.82 -17.42
CA LEU A 308 -4.47 17.00 -18.79
C LEU A 308 -4.54 15.65 -19.53
N GLY A 309 -3.50 14.82 -19.41
CA GLY A 309 -3.48 13.48 -19.98
C GLY A 309 -4.62 12.61 -19.43
N GLY A 310 -4.83 12.60 -18.12
CA GLY A 310 -5.94 11.87 -17.50
C GLY A 310 -7.31 12.34 -17.97
N VAL A 311 -7.53 13.65 -18.10
CA VAL A 311 -8.80 14.22 -18.62
C VAL A 311 -9.02 13.83 -20.09
N ILE A 312 -7.99 13.93 -20.93
CA ILE A 312 -8.07 13.54 -22.35
C ILE A 312 -8.42 12.05 -22.48
N LEU A 313 -7.82 11.18 -21.65
CA LEU A 313 -8.10 9.74 -21.65
C LEU A 313 -9.56 9.45 -21.25
N ILE A 314 -10.07 10.10 -20.20
CA ILE A 314 -11.48 9.97 -19.78
C ILE A 314 -12.43 10.45 -20.89
N ALA A 315 -12.14 11.60 -21.50
CA ALA A 315 -12.96 12.14 -22.58
C ALA A 315 -12.96 11.24 -23.82
N THR A 316 -11.80 10.68 -24.18
CA THR A 316 -11.65 9.74 -25.30
C THR A 316 -12.46 8.47 -25.06
N PHE A 317 -12.44 7.95 -23.83
CA PHE A 317 -13.26 6.80 -23.46
C PHE A 317 -14.76 7.12 -23.48
N ALA A 318 -15.17 8.29 -22.98
CA ALA A 318 -16.57 8.71 -23.02
C ALA A 318 -17.09 8.82 -24.46
N THR A 319 -16.25 9.27 -25.40
CA THR A 319 -16.61 9.27 -26.83
C THR A 319 -16.69 7.87 -27.44
N LEU A 320 -15.86 6.92 -26.99
CA LEU A 320 -15.92 5.52 -27.43
C LEU A 320 -17.20 4.81 -26.94
N LEU A 321 -17.70 5.15 -25.75
CA LEU A 321 -18.96 4.60 -25.22
C LEU A 321 -20.23 5.13 -25.92
N LEU A 322 -20.12 6.25 -26.64
CA LEU A 322 -21.25 6.88 -27.34
C LEU A 322 -21.40 6.43 -28.79
N ILE A 323 -20.47 5.58 -29.27
CA ILE A 323 -20.45 4.98 -30.61
C ILE A 323 -20.92 3.53 -30.50
#